data_AF-A0A3D2EXA9-F1
#
_entry.id   AF-A0A3D2EXA9-F1
#
_cell.length_a   1.000
_cell.length_b   1.000
_cell.length_c   1.000
_cell.angle_alpha   90.00
_cell.angle_beta   90.00
_cell.angle_gamma   90.00
#
_symmetry.space_group_name_H-M   'P 1'
#
loop_
_entity.id
_entity.type
_entity.pdbx_description
1 polymer ?
#
loop_
_entity_poly.entity_id
_entity_poly.type
_entity_poly.pdbx_seq_one_letter_code
_entity_poly.pdbx_strand_id
1 'polypeptide(L)'
;FEIGKQTGRVTPFIKPWIENAGHPLIQSAVQHLQEVTGQAPRKIIGCPTANENVIANWGVPTVTLPPEAEGEHSANERTRLSYVDNVMVPWILAMAKSDNDHVNWIRQE
;
A
#
# COMPACT_ATOMS: atom_id res chain seq x y z
N PHE A 1 -11.69 22.65 34.57
CA PHE A 1 -10.98 23.46 33.56
C PHE A 1 -11.53 23.07 32.20
N GLU A 2 -12.37 23.91 31.59
CA GLU A 2 -12.86 23.66 30.22
C GLU A 2 -11.78 24.10 29.23
N ILE A 3 -11.22 23.12 28.53
CA ILE A 3 -10.35 23.34 27.38
C ILE A 3 -11.27 23.63 26.20
N GLY A 4 -11.02 24.75 25.52
CA GLY A 4 -11.89 25.34 24.51
C GLY A 4 -12.37 24.36 23.44
N LYS A 5 -13.61 24.56 22.99
CA LYS A 5 -14.23 23.85 21.86
C LYS A 5 -13.23 23.73 20.70
N GLN A 6 -12.78 22.52 20.41
CA GLN A 6 -12.07 22.20 19.17
C GLN A 6 -12.99 22.53 17.98
N THR A 7 -12.81 23.71 17.37
CA THR A 7 -13.38 24.03 16.06
C THR A 7 -12.46 23.47 15.00
N GLY A 8 -12.54 22.16 14.79
CA GLY A 8 -11.84 21.44 13.75
C GLY A 8 -12.56 20.13 13.50
N ARG A 9 -12.60 19.66 12.26
CA ARG A 9 -13.08 18.32 11.94
C ARG A 9 -12.21 17.35 12.73
N VAL A 10 -12.77 16.67 13.73
CA VAL A 10 -12.04 15.61 14.44
C VAL A 10 -11.79 14.52 13.42
N THR A 11 -10.53 14.35 13.01
CA THR A 11 -10.14 13.17 12.23
C THR A 11 -10.50 11.96 13.10
N PRO A 12 -11.45 11.10 12.69
CA PRO A 12 -11.85 9.98 13.51
C PRO A 12 -10.62 9.13 13.81
N PHE A 13 -10.50 8.67 15.06
CA PHE A 13 -9.44 7.76 15.43
C PHE A 13 -9.57 6.48 14.60
N ILE A 14 -8.60 6.27 13.74
CA ILE A 14 -8.48 5.09 12.89
C ILE A 14 -7.58 4.10 13.62
N LYS A 15 -8.07 2.87 13.81
CA LYS A 15 -7.24 1.79 14.35
C LYS A 15 -6.13 1.47 13.34
N PRO A 16 -4.87 1.28 13.81
CA PRO A 16 -3.81 0.75 12.96
C PRO A 16 -4.23 -0.57 12.31
N TRP A 17 -3.97 -0.71 11.02
CA TRP A 17 -4.20 -1.94 10.27
C TRP A 17 -2.89 -2.71 10.12
N ILE A 18 -2.96 -4.02 10.28
CA ILE A 18 -1.82 -4.91 10.02
C ILE A 18 -2.26 -5.86 8.91
N GLU A 19 -1.59 -5.75 7.78
CA GLU A 19 -1.78 -6.65 6.66
C GLU A 19 -1.43 -8.11 7.00
N ASN A 20 -2.24 -9.05 6.53
CA ASN A 20 -1.95 -10.47 6.67
C ASN A 20 -0.84 -10.86 5.69
N ALA A 21 0.38 -11.02 6.19
CA ALA A 21 1.54 -11.39 5.37
C ALA A 21 1.34 -12.67 4.55
N GLY A 22 0.48 -13.59 4.96
CA GLY A 22 0.18 -14.82 4.21
C GLY A 22 -0.80 -14.64 3.04
N HIS A 23 -1.38 -13.45 2.86
CA HIS A 23 -2.34 -13.23 1.78
C HIS A 23 -1.64 -13.29 0.40
N PRO A 24 -2.22 -13.98 -0.61
CA PRO A 24 -1.60 -14.10 -1.93
C PRO A 24 -1.26 -12.76 -2.60
N LEU A 25 -2.12 -11.75 -2.46
CA LEU A 25 -1.84 -10.38 -2.93
C LEU A 25 -0.52 -9.82 -2.37
N ILE A 26 -0.29 -9.99 -1.07
CA ILE A 26 0.88 -9.46 -0.37
C ILE A 26 2.12 -10.26 -0.75
N GLN A 27 2.01 -11.59 -0.82
CA GLN A 27 3.10 -12.45 -1.30
C GLN A 27 3.52 -12.09 -2.73
N SER A 28 2.56 -11.86 -3.62
CA SER A 28 2.84 -11.43 -5.00
C SER A 28 3.58 -10.09 -5.04
N ALA A 29 3.15 -9.09 -4.26
CA ALA A 29 3.83 -7.80 -4.19
C ALA A 29 5.27 -7.93 -3.65
N VAL A 30 5.47 -8.73 -2.60
CA VAL A 30 6.79 -8.99 -2.01
C VAL A 30 7.73 -9.66 -3.02
N GLN A 31 7.25 -10.69 -3.70
CA GLN A 31 8.02 -11.42 -4.72
C GLN A 31 8.39 -10.49 -5.88
N HIS A 32 7.42 -9.75 -6.42
CA HIS A 32 7.66 -8.81 -7.53
C HIS A 32 8.70 -7.76 -7.16
N LEU A 33 8.59 -7.16 -5.97
CA LEU A 33 9.56 -6.18 -5.49
C LEU A 33 10.96 -6.79 -5.37
N GLN A 34 11.06 -8.03 -4.88
CA GLN A 34 12.34 -8.73 -4.78
C GLN A 34 12.95 -9.03 -6.15
N GLU A 35 12.14 -9.41 -7.13
CA GLU A 35 12.59 -9.68 -8.50
C GLU A 35 13.11 -8.41 -9.19
N VAL A 36 12.40 -7.29 -9.05
CA VAL A 36 12.77 -6.04 -9.73
C VAL A 36 13.90 -5.29 -9.03
N THR A 37 13.89 -5.25 -7.70
CA THR A 37 14.87 -4.46 -6.93
C THR A 37 16.07 -5.27 -6.43
N GLY A 38 16.00 -6.61 -6.53
CA GLY A 38 16.98 -7.53 -5.96
C GLY A 38 16.94 -7.62 -4.43
N GLN A 39 15.99 -6.94 -3.77
CA GLN A 39 15.89 -6.89 -2.31
C GLN A 39 14.47 -7.20 -1.85
N ALA A 40 14.35 -8.04 -0.82
CA ALA A 40 13.07 -8.24 -0.16
C ALA A 40 12.62 -6.92 0.49
N PRO A 41 11.37 -6.47 0.26
CA PRO A 41 10.87 -5.25 0.85
C PRO A 41 10.86 -5.32 2.38
N ARG A 42 11.23 -4.21 3.01
CA ARG A 42 11.22 -4.09 4.47
C ARG A 42 9.79 -3.85 4.95
N LYS A 43 9.42 -4.49 6.05
CA LYS A 43 8.16 -4.19 6.73
C LYS A 43 8.30 -2.85 7.45
N ILE A 44 7.59 -1.84 6.98
CA ILE A 44 7.59 -0.50 7.58
C ILE A 44 6.26 -0.30 8.30
N ILE A 45 6.31 0.16 9.55
CA ILE A 45 5.12 0.66 10.24
C ILE A 45 4.89 2.07 9.67
N GLY A 46 3.90 2.20 8.79
CA GLY A 46 3.61 3.46 8.10
C GLY A 46 3.14 4.57 9.06
N CYS A 47 3.65 5.78 8.82
CA CYS A 47 3.09 7.04 9.27
C CYS A 47 3.34 8.01 8.09
N PRO A 48 2.32 8.60 7.44
CA PRO A 48 0.94 8.81 7.89
C PRO A 48 -0.08 7.78 7.39
N THR A 49 -1.33 7.91 7.88
CA THR A 49 -2.51 7.11 7.52
C THR A 49 -2.85 7.24 6.04
N ALA A 50 -2.51 6.23 5.24
CA ALA A 50 -3.25 6.01 4.00
C ALA A 50 -4.59 5.29 4.31
N ASN A 51 -5.49 5.22 3.33
CA ASN A 51 -6.88 4.77 3.50
C ASN A 51 -7.03 3.24 3.59
N GLU A 52 -5.95 2.48 3.67
CA GLU A 52 -5.95 1.01 3.66
C GLU A 52 -6.78 0.46 4.82
N ASN A 53 -6.73 1.10 5.99
CA ASN A 53 -7.52 0.69 7.14
C ASN A 53 -9.04 0.74 6.88
N VAL A 54 -9.50 1.68 6.04
CA VAL A 54 -10.93 1.82 5.70
C VAL A 54 -11.34 0.70 4.76
N ILE A 55 -10.50 0.42 3.76
CA ILE A 55 -10.73 -0.60 2.74
C ILE A 55 -10.63 -2.01 3.36
N ALA A 56 -9.65 -2.21 4.24
CA ALA A 56 -9.46 -3.43 4.99
C ALA A 56 -10.66 -3.79 5.89
N ASN A 57 -11.33 -2.79 6.47
CA ASN A 57 -12.57 -3.02 7.23
C ASN A 57 -13.72 -3.54 6.36
N TRP A 58 -13.64 -3.43 5.03
CA TRP A 58 -14.57 -4.06 4.10
C TRP A 58 -14.16 -5.48 3.68
N GLY A 59 -13.11 -6.03 4.28
CA GLY A 59 -12.59 -7.37 3.96
C GLY A 59 -11.80 -7.42 2.65
N VAL A 60 -11.48 -6.26 2.06
CA VAL A 60 -10.69 -6.19 0.84
C VAL A 60 -9.20 -6.14 1.23
N PRO A 61 -8.37 -7.09 0.76
CA PRO A 61 -6.94 -7.08 1.04
C PRO A 61 -6.29 -5.87 0.35
N THR A 62 -5.39 -5.20 1.07
CA THR A 62 -4.70 -4.01 0.57
C THR A 62 -3.20 -4.22 0.54
N VAL A 63 -2.53 -3.50 -0.35
CA VAL A 63 -1.07 -3.41 -0.36
C VAL A 63 -0.69 -2.01 -0.80
N THR A 64 0.21 -1.39 -0.04
CA THR A 64 0.76 -0.08 -0.35
C THR A 64 2.12 -0.28 -0.99
N LEU A 65 2.26 0.14 -2.24
CA LEU A 65 3.53 0.20 -2.96
C LEU A 65 3.94 1.67 -3.05
N PRO A 66 4.62 2.23 -2.02
CA PRO A 66 5.04 3.61 -2.08
C PRO A 66 6.07 3.78 -3.21
N PRO A 67 5.97 4.84 -4.03
CA PRO A 67 7.02 5.14 -4.97
C PRO A 67 8.31 5.52 -4.24
N GLU A 68 9.43 5.45 -4.93
CA GLU A 68 10.65 6.15 -4.48
C GLU A 68 10.41 7.66 -4.61
N ALA A 69 10.05 8.28 -3.49
CA ALA A 69 9.68 9.69 -3.39
C ALA A 69 10.38 10.38 -2.22
N GLU A 70 10.53 11.70 -2.34
CA GLU A 70 11.18 12.54 -1.35
C GLU A 70 10.37 13.79 -1.09
N GLY A 71 10.41 14.26 0.16
CA GLY A 71 9.83 15.55 0.52
C GLY A 71 8.31 15.56 0.60
N GLU A 72 7.69 14.45 1.01
CA GLU A 72 6.25 14.40 1.31
C GLU A 72 5.87 15.60 2.20
N HIS A 73 4.83 16.35 1.82
CA HIS A 73 4.40 17.59 2.50
C HIS A 73 5.42 18.74 2.48
N SER A 74 6.36 18.77 1.52
CA SER A 74 7.36 19.83 1.40
C SER A 74 7.35 20.49 0.02
N ALA A 75 7.92 21.69 -0.09
CA ALA A 75 7.96 22.44 -1.35
C ALA A 75 8.75 21.75 -2.49
N ASN A 76 9.60 20.77 -2.17
CA ASN A 76 10.44 20.05 -3.14
C ASN A 76 10.00 18.60 -3.33
N GLU A 77 8.72 18.31 -3.05
CA GLU A 77 8.12 16.99 -3.21
C GLU A 77 8.35 16.47 -4.64
N ARG A 78 8.89 15.26 -4.73
CA ARG A 78 9.22 14.63 -6.02
C ARG A 78 9.11 13.12 -5.93
N THR A 79 8.82 12.51 -7.07
CA THR A 79 8.73 11.05 -7.23
C THR A 79 9.61 10.62 -8.39
N ARG A 80 10.26 9.47 -8.24
CA ARG A 80 11.08 8.87 -9.29
C ARG A 80 10.20 8.10 -10.28
N LEU A 81 9.98 8.67 -11.46
CA LEU A 81 9.15 8.06 -12.51
C LEU A 81 9.63 6.66 -12.92
N SER A 82 10.95 6.42 -12.95
CA SER A 82 11.48 5.10 -13.26
C SER A 82 11.03 4.02 -12.27
N TYR A 83 10.72 4.37 -11.02
CA TYR A 83 10.16 3.43 -10.07
C TYR A 83 8.71 3.07 -10.43
N VAL A 84 7.91 4.06 -10.83
CA VAL A 84 6.54 3.85 -11.29
C VAL A 84 6.54 2.93 -12.52
N ASP A 85 7.36 3.23 -13.51
CA ASP A 85 7.40 2.53 -14.79
C ASP A 85 7.97 1.10 -14.68
N ASN A 86 9.01 0.91 -13.87
CA ASN A 86 9.71 -0.38 -13.79
C ASN A 86 9.20 -1.29 -12.67
N VAL A 87 8.55 -0.73 -11.64
CA VAL A 87 8.10 -1.50 -10.47
C VAL A 87 6.58 -1.55 -10.42
N MET A 88 5.90 -0.41 -10.36
CA MET A 88 4.46 -0.37 -10.07
C MET A 88 3.62 -0.84 -11.25
N VAL A 89 3.85 -0.28 -12.44
CA VAL A 89 3.07 -0.60 -13.64
C VAL A 89 3.15 -2.10 -14.01
N PRO A 90 4.35 -2.74 -14.04
CA PRO A 90 4.45 -4.16 -14.38
C PRO A 90 3.70 -5.07 -13.41
N TRP A 91 3.72 -4.76 -12.11
CA TRP A 91 2.98 -5.52 -11.11
C TRP A 91 1.47 -5.40 -11.30
N ILE A 92 0.96 -4.17 -11.49
CA ILE A 92 -0.47 -3.93 -11.74
C ILE A 92 -0.92 -4.68 -13.01
N LEU A 93 -0.12 -4.65 -14.07
CA LEU A 93 -0.42 -5.38 -15.30
C LEU A 93 -0.39 -6.90 -15.10
N ALA A 94 0.55 -7.42 -14.30
CA ALA A 94 0.60 -8.85 -13.96
C ALA A 94 -0.64 -9.28 -13.14
N MET A 95 -1.08 -8.44 -12.21
CA MET A 95 -2.31 -8.65 -11.43
C MET A 95 -3.56 -8.59 -12.33
N ALA A 96 -3.63 -7.64 -13.27
CA ALA A 96 -4.77 -7.48 -14.16
C ALA A 96 -4.89 -8.57 -15.23
N LYS A 97 -3.75 -9.10 -15.71
CA LYS A 97 -3.73 -10.10 -16.80
C LYS A 97 -4.12 -11.51 -16.38
N SER A 98 -4.12 -11.84 -15.08
CA SER A 98 -4.53 -13.13 -14.48
C SER A 98 -4.52 -14.37 -15.41
N ASP A 99 -3.32 -14.73 -15.87
CA ASP A 99 -2.82 -16.12 -16.02
C ASP A 99 -1.78 -16.42 -14.91
N ASN A 100 -1.73 -15.59 -13.87
CA ASN A 100 -0.77 -15.73 -12.77
C ASN A 100 -1.40 -16.62 -11.69
N ASP A 101 -0.82 -17.80 -11.45
CA ASP A 101 -1.31 -18.79 -10.48
C ASP A 101 -1.43 -18.23 -9.05
N HIS A 102 -0.70 -17.14 -8.75
CA HIS A 102 -0.76 -16.42 -7.47
C HIS A 102 -2.00 -15.52 -7.31
N VAL A 103 -2.77 -15.29 -8.39
CA VAL A 103 -3.95 -14.38 -8.46
C VAL A 103 -5.27 -15.15 -8.62
N ASN A 104 -5.23 -16.47 -8.78
CA ASN A 104 -6.40 -17.34 -8.99
C ASN A 104 -7.40 -17.39 -7.81
N TRP A 105 -7.21 -16.61 -6.76
CA TRP A 105 -8.15 -16.48 -5.63
C TRP A 105 -9.38 -15.60 -5.94
N ILE A 106 -9.35 -14.76 -6.98
CA ILE A 106 -10.49 -13.92 -7.37
C ILE A 106 -11.58 -14.73 -8.12
N ARG A 107 -11.23 -15.90 -8.67
CA ARG A 107 -12.15 -16.74 -9.48
C ARG A 107 -12.76 -17.92 -8.72
N GLN A 108 -12.59 -17.98 -7.41
CA GLN A 108 -13.22 -19.02 -6.59
C GLN A 108 -14.58 -18.54 -6.05
N GLU A 109 -15.59 -18.49 -6.92
CA GLU A 109 -17.01 -18.62 -6.58
C GLU A 109 -17.72 -19.50 -7.61
#